data_AF-A0A1H3T588-F1
#
_entry.id   AF-A0A1H3T588-F1
#
_cell.length_a   1.000
_cell.length_b   1.000
_cell.length_c   1.000
_cell.angle_alpha   90.00
_cell.angle_beta   90.00
_cell.angle_gamma   90.00
#
_symmetry.space_group_name_H-M   'P 1'
#
loop_
_entity.id
_entity.type
_entity.pdbx_description
1 polymer ?
#
loop_
_entity_poly.entity_id
_entity_poly.type
_entity_poly.pdbx_seq_one_letter_code
_entity_poly.pdbx_strand_id
1 'polypeptide(L)'
;MHKVGKGNLLPAVDPNDETSPMYWGTLLEPIVAAHYTKRTGNRVRRINAVLGHPQIPWMLANIDREVIGASDVQILECKTAGIHGASLWKEGVPEYIQLQVMHQLAVTGKQAADVAVLICGQELQVHRIERDETMIAQLIALEEQFWEWVRAEREPPADASESTATALRCLYRQDSGEDIDLSEDETASGAFAQLQQLRLHINGCEATEALLKHRIQQCMGSASFARFATGAVSWKRSKDRQVFNTALFQRKQPELVKAYLETKPGSRRFVVHEGG
;
A
#
# COMPACT_ATOMS: atom_id res chain seq x y z
N MET A 1 -2.16 16.59 20.19
CA MET A 1 -2.53 15.83 18.98
C MET A 1 -4.03 15.98 18.77
N HIS A 2 -4.47 16.76 17.77
CA HIS A 2 -5.89 16.87 17.44
C HIS A 2 -6.30 15.60 16.69
N LYS A 3 -7.01 14.69 17.36
CA LYS A 3 -7.62 13.51 16.70
C LYS A 3 -9.04 13.89 16.27
N VAL A 4 -9.34 13.79 14.98
CA VAL A 4 -10.65 14.11 14.38
C VAL A 4 -11.75 13.07 14.65
N GLY A 5 -11.64 12.27 15.72
CA GLY A 5 -12.69 11.31 16.14
C GLY A 5 -12.98 10.11 15.22
N LYS A 6 -12.49 10.09 13.97
CA LYS A 6 -12.75 9.03 12.97
C LYS A 6 -11.83 7.80 13.06
N GLY A 7 -10.96 7.71 14.06
CA GLY A 7 -9.96 6.63 14.20
C GLY A 7 -10.56 5.21 14.30
N ASN A 8 -11.78 5.10 14.81
CA ASN A 8 -12.47 3.80 15.00
C ASN A 8 -13.02 3.20 13.69
N LEU A 9 -12.93 3.92 12.57
CA LEU A 9 -13.35 3.43 11.25
C LEU A 9 -12.29 2.50 10.61
N LEU A 10 -11.04 2.63 11.03
CA LEU A 10 -9.95 1.76 10.59
C LEU A 10 -9.93 0.47 11.42
N PRO A 11 -9.50 -0.67 10.83
CA PRO A 11 -9.27 -1.89 11.58
C PRO A 11 -8.32 -1.61 12.75
N ALA A 12 -8.68 -2.08 13.95
CA ALA A 12 -7.77 -2.02 15.09
C ALA A 12 -6.55 -2.90 14.78
N VAL A 13 -5.35 -2.34 14.98
CA VAL A 13 -4.11 -3.09 14.86
C VAL A 13 -3.83 -3.75 16.20
N ASP A 14 -3.81 -5.08 16.25
CA ASP A 14 -3.35 -5.82 17.42
C ASP A 14 -1.81 -5.77 17.46
N PRO A 15 -1.20 -5.15 18.49
CA PRO A 15 0.25 -5.08 18.60
C PRO A 15 0.91 -6.46 18.80
N ASN A 16 0.16 -7.48 19.20
CA ASN A 16 0.64 -8.85 19.39
C ASN A 16 0.32 -9.77 18.22
N ASP A 17 -0.22 -9.24 17.11
CA ASP A 17 -0.42 -10.02 15.89
C ASP A 17 0.93 -10.38 15.29
N GLU A 18 1.39 -11.61 15.54
CA GLU A 18 2.67 -12.14 15.03
C GLU A 18 2.69 -12.28 13.50
N THR A 19 1.55 -12.13 12.81
CA THR A 19 1.49 -12.07 11.35
C THR A 19 1.74 -10.66 10.81
N SER A 20 1.68 -9.64 11.67
CA SER A 20 1.86 -8.24 11.30
C SER A 20 3.33 -7.87 11.13
N PRO A 21 3.71 -7.18 10.03
CA PRO A 21 5.04 -6.60 9.88
C PRO A 21 5.45 -5.64 11.02
N MET A 22 4.47 -4.99 11.67
CA MET A 22 4.72 -4.04 12.76
C MET A 22 5.24 -4.75 14.03
N TYR A 23 4.70 -5.92 14.34
CA TYR A 23 5.16 -6.76 15.45
C TYR A 23 6.65 -7.10 15.27
N TRP A 24 6.99 -7.63 14.09
CA TRP A 24 8.37 -8.00 13.77
C TRP A 24 9.32 -6.81 13.70
N GLY A 25 8.87 -5.66 13.16
CA GLY A 25 9.66 -4.44 13.16
C GLY A 25 10.05 -4.02 14.58
N THR A 26 9.10 -4.01 15.50
CA THR A 26 9.34 -3.67 16.92
C THR A 26 10.26 -4.66 17.60
N LEU A 27 10.04 -5.96 17.38
CA LEU A 27 10.83 -7.02 18.00
C LEU A 27 12.29 -7.03 17.52
N LEU A 28 12.52 -6.74 16.23
CA LEU A 28 13.84 -6.83 15.60
C LEU A 28 14.63 -5.52 15.64
N GLU A 29 13.99 -4.36 15.87
CA GLU A 29 14.66 -3.05 15.93
C GLU A 29 15.92 -3.06 16.84
N PRO A 30 15.92 -3.62 18.06
CA PRO A 30 17.11 -3.68 18.90
C PRO A 30 18.26 -4.48 18.28
N ILE A 31 17.94 -5.55 17.54
CA ILE A 31 18.93 -6.42 16.87
C ILE A 31 19.57 -5.68 15.68
N VAL A 32 18.74 -5.00 14.88
CA VAL A 32 19.20 -4.16 13.76
C VAL A 32 20.11 -3.06 14.28
N ALA A 33 19.71 -2.34 15.33
CA ALA A 33 20.51 -1.29 15.95
C ALA A 33 21.85 -1.81 16.51
N ALA A 34 21.85 -2.96 17.19
CA ALA A 34 23.08 -3.57 17.70
C ALA A 34 24.04 -3.97 16.56
N HIS A 35 23.52 -4.52 15.47
CA HIS A 35 24.34 -4.89 14.31
C HIS A 35 24.86 -3.66 13.56
N TYR A 36 24.07 -2.59 13.46
CA TYR A 36 24.51 -1.29 12.95
C TYR A 36 25.72 -0.76 13.75
N THR A 37 25.62 -0.73 15.09
CA THR A 37 26.74 -0.29 15.95
C THR A 37 27.97 -1.16 15.77
N LYS A 38 27.81 -2.49 15.67
CA LYS A 38 28.95 -3.40 15.43
C LYS A 38 29.62 -3.15 14.08
N ARG A 39 28.85 -2.83 13.03
CA ARG A 39 29.36 -2.65 11.67
C ARG A 39 30.00 -1.28 11.43
N THR A 40 29.42 -0.23 12.00
CA THR A 40 29.83 1.17 11.75
C THR A 40 30.73 1.73 12.86
N GLY A 41 30.69 1.16 14.05
CA GLY A 41 31.31 1.72 15.25
C GLY A 41 30.50 2.82 15.93
N ASN A 42 29.41 3.28 15.31
CA ASN A 42 28.57 4.35 15.83
C ASN A 42 27.71 3.87 17.00
N ARG A 43 27.79 4.58 18.13
CA ARG A 43 26.95 4.29 19.30
C ARG A 43 25.57 4.90 19.09
N VAL A 44 24.53 4.20 19.53
CA VAL A 44 23.16 4.66 19.39
C VAL A 44 22.40 4.59 20.71
N ARG A 45 21.45 5.51 20.90
CA ARG A 45 20.49 5.45 22.02
C ARG A 45 19.06 5.52 21.53
N ARG A 46 18.15 4.92 22.28
CA ARG A 46 16.72 5.06 22.05
C ARG A 46 16.23 6.42 22.54
N ILE A 47 15.33 7.03 21.78
CA ILE A 47 14.57 8.20 22.21
C ILE A 47 13.11 7.76 22.39
N ASN A 48 12.62 7.84 23.62
CA ASN A 48 11.22 7.52 23.94
C ASN A 48 10.38 8.80 23.96
N ALA A 49 10.44 9.58 22.89
CA ALA A 49 9.73 10.85 22.79
C ALA A 49 9.31 11.12 21.33
N VAL A 50 8.15 11.76 21.19
CA VAL A 50 7.75 12.38 19.93
C VAL A 50 8.48 13.72 19.81
N LEU A 51 9.26 13.87 18.75
CA LEU A 51 9.98 15.11 18.44
C LEU A 51 9.06 16.02 17.64
N GLY A 52 9.18 17.34 17.83
CA GLY A 52 8.38 18.33 17.14
C GLY A 52 9.24 19.38 16.46
N HIS A 53 8.79 19.86 15.30
CA HIS A 53 9.48 20.89 14.56
C HIS A 53 9.45 22.22 15.34
N PRO A 54 10.56 22.96 15.45
CA PRO A 54 10.63 24.14 16.32
C PRO A 54 9.70 25.28 15.89
N GLN A 55 9.38 25.39 14.60
CA GLN A 55 8.50 26.45 14.06
C GLN A 55 7.16 25.96 13.50
N ILE A 56 6.95 24.64 13.36
CA ILE A 56 5.77 24.08 12.68
C ILE A 56 5.08 23.11 13.65
N PRO A 57 4.14 23.58 14.50
CA PRO A 57 3.67 22.83 15.66
C PRO A 57 2.98 21.50 15.36
N TRP A 58 2.42 21.33 14.16
CA TRP A 58 1.75 20.11 13.73
C TRP A 58 2.71 19.05 13.17
N MET A 59 3.95 19.43 12.89
CA MET A 59 4.94 18.57 12.26
C MET A 59 5.73 17.81 13.33
N LEU A 60 5.49 16.51 13.42
CA LEU A 60 6.01 15.64 14.47
C LEU A 60 6.73 14.45 13.84
N ALA A 61 7.73 13.91 14.54
CA ALA A 61 8.45 12.71 14.13
C ALA A 61 8.82 11.83 15.33
N ASN A 62 8.74 10.52 15.11
CA ASN A 62 9.41 9.53 15.94
C ASN A 62 10.62 9.03 15.15
N ILE A 63 11.77 8.95 15.81
CA ILE A 63 12.97 8.31 15.28
C ILE A 63 13.28 7.09 16.13
N ASP A 64 13.76 6.01 15.51
CA ASP A 64 14.06 4.79 16.26
C ASP A 64 15.21 5.02 17.23
N ARG A 65 16.28 5.65 16.74
CA ARG A 65 17.52 5.85 17.49
C ARG A 65 18.20 7.17 17.12
N GLU A 66 18.88 7.74 18.09
CA GLU A 66 19.85 8.82 17.87
C GLU A 66 21.26 8.24 17.86
N VAL A 67 22.07 8.65 16.87
CA VAL A 67 23.50 8.34 16.80
C VAL A 67 24.29 9.32 17.67
N ILE A 68 25.19 8.79 18.51
CA ILE A 68 25.97 9.57 19.47
C ILE A 68 27.44 9.54 19.09
N GLY A 69 28.07 10.73 19.14
CA GLY A 69 29.52 10.87 18.97
C GLY A 69 29.98 10.81 17.51
N ALA A 70 29.05 10.84 16.56
CA ALA A 70 29.32 11.01 15.13
C ALA A 70 28.82 12.39 14.68
N SER A 71 29.66 13.14 13.98
CA SER A 71 29.30 14.48 13.48
C SER A 71 28.60 14.44 12.12
N ASP A 72 28.82 13.37 11.35
CA ASP A 72 28.32 13.19 9.99
C ASP A 72 26.93 12.52 9.93
N VAL A 73 26.46 11.88 11.01
CA VAL A 73 25.13 11.26 11.13
C VAL A 73 24.57 11.39 12.54
N GLN A 74 23.26 11.65 12.64
CA GLN A 74 22.62 11.88 13.94
C GLN A 74 21.34 11.07 14.16
N ILE A 75 20.80 10.42 13.13
CA ILE A 75 19.60 9.56 13.21
C ILE A 75 19.96 8.17 12.70
N LEU A 76 19.41 7.14 13.36
CA LEU A 76 19.35 5.80 12.80
C LEU A 76 17.87 5.38 12.71
N GLU A 77 17.46 5.03 11.50
CA GLU A 77 16.16 4.43 11.18
C GLU A 77 16.37 2.93 10.88
N CYS A 78 15.73 2.07 11.65
CA CYS A 78 15.84 0.61 11.56
C CYS A 78 14.65 0.05 10.77
N LYS A 79 14.94 -0.75 9.74
CA LYS A 79 13.92 -1.41 8.91
C LYS A 79 14.16 -2.91 8.84
N THR A 80 13.08 -3.64 8.60
CA THR A 80 13.12 -5.07 8.28
C THR A 80 12.36 -5.30 6.99
N ALA A 81 12.93 -6.09 6.08
CA ALA A 81 12.30 -6.42 4.81
C ALA A 81 12.26 -7.94 4.63
N GLY A 82 11.07 -8.51 4.53
CA GLY A 82 10.88 -9.92 4.17
C GLY A 82 11.11 -10.18 2.68
N ILE A 83 10.90 -11.43 2.25
CA ILE A 83 11.12 -11.86 0.86
C ILE A 83 10.35 -11.01 -0.18
N HIS A 84 9.12 -10.58 0.15
CA HIS A 84 8.31 -9.75 -0.72
C HIS A 84 8.74 -8.27 -0.74
N GLY A 85 9.42 -7.81 0.32
CA GLY A 85 9.93 -6.44 0.41
C GLY A 85 11.34 -6.29 -0.16
N ALA A 86 12.13 -7.36 -0.20
CA ALA A 86 13.53 -7.34 -0.61
C ALA A 86 13.75 -6.75 -2.02
N SER A 87 12.82 -6.98 -2.95
CA SER A 87 12.92 -6.44 -4.31
C SER A 87 12.88 -4.91 -4.37
N LEU A 88 12.25 -4.26 -3.39
CA LEU A 88 12.16 -2.79 -3.32
C LEU A 88 13.50 -2.15 -2.97
N TRP A 89 14.43 -2.91 -2.39
CA TRP A 89 15.73 -2.43 -1.93
C TRP A 89 16.86 -2.63 -2.94
N LYS A 90 16.55 -3.16 -4.13
CA LYS A 90 17.56 -3.46 -5.17
C LYS A 90 18.33 -2.22 -5.63
N GLU A 91 17.64 -1.09 -5.71
CA GLU A 91 18.20 0.19 -6.15
C GLU A 91 18.48 1.14 -4.96
N GLY A 92 18.61 0.59 -3.75
CA GLY A 92 18.81 1.37 -2.52
C GLY A 92 17.53 1.58 -1.70
N VAL A 93 17.45 2.68 -0.98
CA VAL A 93 16.32 2.95 -0.06
C VAL A 93 15.04 3.23 -0.87
N PRO A 94 13.92 2.53 -0.61
CA PRO A 94 12.63 2.84 -1.24
C PRO A 94 12.21 4.30 -1.02
N GLU A 95 11.61 4.92 -2.03
CA GLU A 95 11.24 6.35 -2.03
C GLU A 95 10.40 6.76 -0.82
N TYR A 96 9.39 5.97 -0.44
CA TYR A 96 8.56 6.28 0.74
C TYR A 96 9.35 6.31 2.05
N ILE A 97 10.44 5.54 2.16
CA ILE A 97 11.34 5.57 3.32
C ILE A 97 12.26 6.78 3.24
N GLN A 98 12.73 7.14 2.03
CA GLN A 98 13.50 8.38 1.85
C GLN A 98 12.69 9.60 2.28
N LEU A 99 11.42 9.70 1.88
CA LEU A 99 10.51 10.78 2.30
C LEU A 99 10.29 10.77 3.82
N GLN A 100 10.08 9.59 4.43
CA GLN A 100 9.96 9.47 5.88
C GLN A 100 11.21 10.01 6.61
N VAL A 101 12.40 9.65 6.13
CA VAL A 101 13.67 10.09 6.72
C VAL A 101 13.90 11.57 6.48
N MET A 102 13.57 12.08 5.30
CA MET A 102 13.66 13.50 4.97
C MET A 102 12.76 14.34 5.89
N HIS A 103 11.55 13.86 6.17
CA HIS A 103 10.66 14.45 7.18
C HIS A 103 11.26 14.45 8.58
N GLN A 104 11.85 13.33 9.02
CA GLN A 104 12.53 13.25 10.32
C GLN A 104 13.69 14.26 10.41
N LEU A 105 14.47 14.43 9.34
CA LEU A 105 15.52 15.44 9.26
C LEU A 105 14.94 16.86 9.31
N ALA A 106 13.85 17.13 8.60
CA ALA A 106 13.12 18.39 8.68
C ALA A 106 12.68 18.72 10.11
N VAL A 107 11.96 17.81 10.77
CA VAL A 107 11.45 17.97 12.14
C VAL A 107 12.57 18.22 13.16
N THR A 108 13.68 17.50 13.03
CA THR A 108 14.75 17.52 14.06
C THR A 108 15.85 18.55 13.80
N GLY A 109 15.94 19.11 12.59
CA GLY A 109 17.06 19.95 12.17
C GLY A 109 18.40 19.22 12.00
N LYS A 110 18.39 17.88 12.08
CA LYS A 110 19.59 17.04 11.89
C LYS A 110 20.00 17.02 10.41
N GLN A 111 21.28 16.71 10.16
CA GLN A 111 21.90 16.85 8.84
C GLN A 111 21.96 15.53 8.07
N ALA A 112 22.00 14.39 8.76
CA ALA A 112 21.95 13.10 8.08
C ALA A 112 21.39 12.00 8.98
N ALA A 113 20.85 10.97 8.30
CA ALA A 113 20.32 9.76 8.90
C ALA A 113 20.91 8.53 8.20
N ASP A 114 21.18 7.48 8.96
CA ASP A 114 21.43 6.15 8.41
C ASP A 114 20.14 5.33 8.44
N VAL A 115 19.81 4.67 7.34
CA VAL A 115 18.78 3.65 7.23
C VAL A 115 19.44 2.28 7.27
N ALA A 116 19.27 1.55 8.36
CA ALA A 116 19.75 0.18 8.50
C ALA A 116 18.59 -0.80 8.25
N VAL A 117 18.68 -1.59 7.17
CA VAL A 117 17.66 -2.58 6.83
C VAL A 117 18.20 -4.00 7.00
N LEU A 118 17.44 -4.85 7.70
CA LEU A 118 17.65 -6.29 7.74
C LEU A 118 16.77 -6.98 6.69
N ILE A 119 17.39 -7.41 5.59
CA ILE A 119 16.74 -8.08 4.47
C ILE A 119 16.77 -9.59 4.70
N CYS A 120 15.59 -10.20 4.63
CA CYS A 120 15.35 -11.64 4.78
C CYS A 120 16.02 -12.24 6.03
N GLY A 121 16.17 -11.45 7.10
CA GLY A 121 16.73 -11.91 8.38
C GLY A 121 18.24 -12.15 8.41
N GLN A 122 18.97 -11.91 7.32
CA GLN A 122 20.37 -12.35 7.19
C GLN A 122 21.30 -11.30 6.58
N GLU A 123 20.78 -10.38 5.76
CA GLU A 123 21.58 -9.35 5.11
C GLU A 123 21.25 -8.00 5.73
N LEU A 124 22.22 -7.40 6.44
CA LEU A 124 22.10 -6.01 6.85
C LEU A 124 22.65 -5.11 5.75
N GLN A 125 21.90 -4.10 5.34
CA GLN A 125 22.40 -2.98 4.53
C GLN A 125 22.28 -1.69 5.33
N VAL A 126 23.20 -0.75 5.09
CA VAL A 126 23.20 0.59 5.73
C VAL A 126 23.32 1.62 4.63
N HIS A 127 22.36 2.53 4.56
CA HIS A 127 22.27 3.57 3.55
C HIS A 127 22.25 4.93 4.23
N ARG A 128 23.13 5.85 3.82
CA ARG A 128 23.15 7.23 4.33
C ARG A 128 22.17 8.07 3.51
N ILE A 129 21.34 8.84 4.19
CA ILE A 129 20.50 9.89 3.60
C ILE A 129 20.96 11.22 4.19
N GLU A 130 21.38 12.12 3.32
CA GLU A 130 21.73 13.48 3.67
C GLU A 130 20.51 14.39 3.53
N ARG A 131 20.48 15.43 4.36
CA ARG A 131 19.45 16.45 4.33
C ARG A 131 19.44 17.17 2.97
N ASP A 132 18.28 17.19 2.33
CA ASP A 132 18.04 17.96 1.11
C ASP A 132 16.99 19.03 1.40
N GLU A 133 17.43 20.29 1.48
CA GLU A 133 16.56 21.43 1.75
C GLU A 133 15.50 21.66 0.66
N THR A 134 15.80 21.29 -0.58
CA THR A 134 14.84 21.43 -1.69
C THR A 134 13.71 20.43 -1.53
N MET A 135 14.05 19.17 -1.24
CA MET A 135 13.06 18.13 -0.97
C MET A 135 12.25 18.44 0.29
N ILE A 136 12.90 18.93 1.35
CA ILE A 136 12.23 19.33 2.60
C ILE A 136 11.23 20.45 2.35
N ALA A 137 11.60 21.49 1.60
CA ALA A 137 10.69 22.59 1.30
C ALA A 137 9.45 22.11 0.54
N GLN A 138 9.61 21.19 -0.41
CA GLN A 138 8.49 20.59 -1.14
C GLN A 138 7.62 19.72 -0.24
N LEU A 139 8.24 18.89 0.61
CA LEU A 139 7.55 18.01 1.56
C LEU A 139 6.70 18.81 2.54
N ILE A 140 7.27 19.86 3.15
CA ILE A 140 6.54 20.74 4.08
C ILE A 140 5.35 21.41 3.38
N ALA A 141 5.52 21.90 2.15
CA ALA A 141 4.42 22.54 1.42
C ALA A 141 3.26 21.58 1.11
N LEU A 142 3.55 20.31 0.80
CA LEU A 142 2.54 19.28 0.58
C LEU A 142 1.85 18.87 1.90
N GLU A 143 2.63 18.71 2.97
CA GLU A 143 2.09 18.41 4.29
C GLU A 143 1.21 19.52 4.84
N GLU A 144 1.56 20.79 4.57
CA GLU A 144 0.74 21.94 4.97
C GLU A 144 -0.63 21.95 4.28
N GLN A 145 -0.65 21.69 2.97
CA GLN A 145 -1.92 21.56 2.21
C GLN A 145 -2.78 20.42 2.75
N PHE A 146 -2.16 19.27 3.05
CA PHE A 146 -2.88 18.17 3.68
C PHE A 146 -3.39 18.55 5.08
N TRP A 147 -2.57 19.24 5.87
CA TRP A 147 -2.95 19.68 7.21
C TRP A 147 -4.07 20.72 7.21
N GLU A 148 -4.19 21.55 6.17
CA GLU A 148 -5.35 22.42 5.96
C GLU A 148 -6.65 21.64 5.80
N TRP A 149 -6.65 20.54 5.05
CA TRP A 149 -7.83 19.66 4.95
C TRP A 149 -8.19 19.06 6.30
N VAL A 150 -7.20 18.61 7.07
CA VAL A 150 -7.44 18.07 8.41
C VAL A 150 -8.01 19.14 9.35
N ARG A 151 -7.44 20.36 9.36
CA ARG A 151 -7.92 21.47 10.21
C ARG A 151 -9.32 21.95 9.84
N ALA A 152 -9.63 21.98 8.54
CA ALA A 152 -10.93 22.38 8.03
C ALA A 152 -11.98 21.26 8.11
N GLU A 153 -11.59 20.06 8.57
CA GLU A 153 -12.41 18.84 8.52
C GLU A 153 -12.97 18.57 7.10
N ARG A 154 -12.22 18.99 6.08
CA ARG A 154 -12.59 18.83 4.67
C ARG A 154 -12.07 17.49 4.17
N GLU A 155 -12.96 16.69 3.60
CA GLU A 155 -12.55 15.45 2.94
C GLU A 155 -11.76 15.78 1.66
N PRO A 156 -10.59 15.16 1.45
CA PRO A 156 -9.85 15.35 0.20
C PRO A 156 -10.67 14.79 -0.97
N PRO A 157 -10.45 15.32 -2.19
CA PRO A 157 -11.08 14.76 -3.38
C PRO A 157 -10.66 13.30 -3.56
N ALA A 158 -11.59 12.47 -4.03
CA ALA A 158 -11.30 11.08 -4.36
C ALA A 158 -10.30 11.00 -5.52
N ASP A 159 -9.32 10.12 -5.40
CA ASP A 159 -8.37 9.79 -6.44
C ASP A 159 -8.42 8.30 -6.81
N ALA A 160 -7.57 7.88 -7.76
CA ALA A 160 -7.50 6.48 -8.21
C ALA A 160 -6.67 5.57 -7.29
N SER A 161 -6.31 6.02 -6.08
CA SER A 161 -5.45 5.25 -5.17
C SER A 161 -6.22 4.17 -4.40
N GLU A 162 -5.50 3.11 -4.01
CA GLU A 162 -6.01 2.09 -3.09
C GLU A 162 -6.36 2.67 -1.71
N SER A 163 -5.72 3.79 -1.32
CA SER A 163 -6.03 4.51 -0.09
C SER A 163 -7.44 5.10 -0.15
N THR A 164 -7.78 5.80 -1.24
CA THR A 164 -9.14 6.30 -1.47
C THR A 164 -10.16 5.16 -1.50
N ALA A 165 -9.87 4.07 -2.20
CA ALA A 165 -10.75 2.90 -2.23
C ALA A 165 -10.99 2.32 -0.82
N THR A 166 -9.94 2.25 0.01
CA THR A 166 -10.04 1.79 1.40
C THR A 166 -10.82 2.76 2.27
N ALA A 167 -10.54 4.05 2.15
CA ALA A 167 -11.24 5.10 2.89
C ALA A 167 -12.75 5.08 2.60
N LEU A 168 -13.15 5.00 1.33
CA LEU A 168 -14.56 4.91 0.93
C LEU A 168 -15.24 3.66 1.49
N ARG A 169 -14.57 2.49 1.50
CA ARG A 169 -15.11 1.26 2.12
C ARG A 169 -15.27 1.37 3.63
N CYS A 170 -14.37 2.08 4.30
CA CYS A 170 -14.44 2.30 5.74
C CYS A 170 -15.52 3.33 6.12
N LEU A 171 -15.62 4.43 5.36
CA LEU A 171 -16.60 5.49 5.58
C LEU A 171 -18.02 5.01 5.28
N TYR A 172 -18.22 4.32 4.15
CA TYR A 172 -19.52 3.91 3.66
C TYR A 172 -19.68 2.39 3.73
N ARG A 173 -19.57 1.81 4.93
CA ARG A 173 -19.64 0.35 5.11
C ARG A 173 -21.04 -0.24 4.83
N GLN A 174 -22.08 0.49 5.20
CA GLN A 174 -23.49 0.09 5.03
C GLN A 174 -24.15 1.01 4.01
N ASP A 175 -25.15 0.50 3.30
CA ASP A 175 -26.11 1.31 2.55
C ASP A 175 -27.37 1.55 3.39
N SER A 176 -28.09 2.64 3.08
CA SER A 176 -29.38 2.97 3.69
C SER A 176 -30.57 2.42 2.90
N GLY A 177 -30.35 1.88 1.69
CA GLY A 177 -31.40 1.56 0.73
C GLY A 177 -32.08 2.78 0.08
N GLU A 178 -31.62 3.99 0.38
CA GLU A 178 -32.14 5.23 -0.21
C GLU A 178 -31.70 5.39 -1.67
N ASP A 179 -32.59 5.93 -2.49
CA ASP A 179 -32.31 6.31 -3.88
C ASP A 179 -32.12 7.84 -3.93
N ILE A 180 -31.01 8.28 -4.52
CA ILE A 180 -30.66 9.69 -4.65
C ILE A 180 -30.62 10.06 -6.13
N ASP A 181 -31.27 11.17 -6.47
CA ASP A 181 -31.25 11.69 -7.84
C ASP A 181 -30.05 12.64 -8.01
N LEU A 182 -29.08 12.23 -8.84
CA LEU A 182 -27.89 12.99 -9.19
C LEU A 182 -27.93 13.54 -10.63
N SER A 183 -29.09 13.48 -11.29
CA SER A 183 -29.23 13.90 -12.70
C SER A 183 -28.90 15.37 -12.95
N GLU A 184 -29.16 16.23 -11.96
CA GLU A 184 -28.85 17.66 -12.01
C GLU A 184 -27.46 18.01 -11.44
N ASP A 185 -26.72 17.03 -10.90
CA ASP A 185 -25.32 17.22 -10.51
C ASP A 185 -24.44 17.05 -11.74
N GLU A 186 -24.02 18.17 -12.33
CA GLU A 186 -23.17 18.20 -13.53
C GLU A 186 -21.85 17.43 -13.35
N THR A 187 -21.27 17.45 -12.14
CA THR A 187 -19.99 16.79 -11.86
C THR A 187 -20.18 15.28 -11.79
N ALA A 188 -21.18 14.81 -11.03
CA ALA A 188 -21.48 13.39 -10.89
C ALA A 188 -21.97 12.79 -12.23
N SER A 189 -22.85 13.50 -12.93
CA SER A 189 -23.37 13.09 -14.24
C SER A 189 -22.28 13.05 -15.30
N GLY A 190 -21.38 14.04 -15.32
CA GLY A 190 -20.20 14.04 -16.20
C GLY A 190 -19.28 12.84 -15.93
N ALA A 191 -18.98 12.55 -14.66
CA ALA A 191 -18.17 11.39 -14.28
C ALA A 191 -18.84 10.06 -14.67
N PHE A 192 -20.16 9.94 -14.48
CA PHE A 192 -20.92 8.76 -14.88
C PHE A 192 -20.91 8.54 -16.40
N ALA A 193 -21.11 9.59 -17.19
CA ALA A 193 -21.05 9.51 -18.65
C ALA A 193 -19.66 9.05 -19.15
N GLN A 194 -18.59 9.62 -18.60
CA GLN A 194 -17.21 9.21 -18.92
C GLN A 194 -16.94 7.75 -18.56
N LEU A 195 -17.43 7.31 -17.38
CA LEU A 195 -17.29 5.92 -16.95
C LEU A 195 -17.98 4.95 -17.92
N GLN A 196 -19.19 5.27 -18.39
CA GLN A 196 -19.90 4.45 -19.37
C GLN A 196 -19.14 4.37 -20.69
N GLN A 197 -18.67 5.51 -21.22
CA GLN A 197 -17.86 5.54 -22.45
C GLN A 197 -16.59 4.70 -22.33
N LEU A 198 -15.88 4.82 -21.20
CA LEU A 198 -14.66 4.05 -20.96
C LEU A 198 -14.93 2.54 -20.89
N ARG A 199 -16.03 2.13 -20.26
CA ARG A 199 -16.45 0.71 -20.24
C ARG A 199 -16.72 0.17 -21.64
N LEU A 200 -17.39 0.94 -22.50
CA LEU A 200 -17.61 0.56 -23.89
C LEU A 200 -16.28 0.38 -24.65
N HIS A 201 -15.34 1.30 -24.44
CA HIS A 201 -14.00 1.20 -25.02
C HIS A 201 -13.26 -0.05 -24.54
N ILE A 202 -13.26 -0.32 -23.23
CA ILE A 202 -12.63 -1.51 -22.65
C ILE A 202 -13.23 -2.79 -23.24
N ASN A 203 -14.56 -2.89 -23.25
CA ASN A 203 -15.27 -4.05 -23.81
C ASN A 203 -14.93 -4.25 -25.30
N GLY A 204 -14.82 -3.17 -26.08
CA GLY A 204 -14.40 -3.22 -27.48
C GLY A 204 -12.96 -3.69 -27.66
N CYS A 205 -12.04 -3.22 -26.82
CA CYS A 205 -10.65 -3.67 -26.78
C CYS A 205 -10.55 -5.15 -26.40
N GLU A 206 -11.29 -5.61 -25.38
CA GLU A 206 -11.34 -7.01 -24.96
C GLU A 206 -11.89 -7.92 -26.07
N ALA A 207 -12.95 -7.50 -26.75
CA ALA A 207 -13.50 -8.23 -27.90
C ALA A 207 -12.49 -8.34 -29.05
N THR A 208 -11.76 -7.26 -29.32
CA THR A 208 -10.70 -7.23 -30.34
C THR A 208 -9.52 -8.13 -29.96
N GLU A 209 -9.08 -8.07 -28.69
CA GLU A 209 -8.02 -8.93 -28.17
C GLU A 209 -8.41 -10.42 -28.28
N ALA A 210 -9.64 -10.76 -27.88
CA ALA A 210 -10.17 -12.12 -27.99
C ALA A 210 -10.20 -12.60 -29.45
N LEU A 211 -10.67 -11.76 -30.39
CA LEU A 211 -10.67 -12.09 -31.82
C LEU A 211 -9.26 -12.39 -32.35
N LEU A 212 -8.27 -11.58 -31.98
CA LEU A 212 -6.88 -11.77 -32.38
C LEU A 212 -6.28 -13.04 -31.77
N LYS A 213 -6.54 -13.30 -30.47
CA LYS A 213 -6.16 -14.55 -29.79
C LYS A 213 -6.73 -15.77 -30.52
N HIS A 214 -8.03 -15.76 -30.84
CA HIS A 214 -8.69 -16.85 -31.54
C HIS A 214 -8.09 -17.09 -32.94
N ARG A 215 -7.79 -16.04 -33.70
CA ARG A 215 -7.12 -16.17 -35.02
C ARG A 215 -5.75 -16.83 -34.90
N ILE A 216 -4.95 -16.42 -33.92
CA ILE A 216 -3.63 -17.03 -33.67
C ILE A 216 -3.79 -18.49 -33.26
N GLN A 217 -4.70 -18.81 -32.34
CA GLN A 217 -4.98 -20.18 -31.91
C GLN A 217 -5.44 -21.07 -33.07
N GLN A 218 -6.27 -20.53 -33.97
CA GLN A 218 -6.72 -21.24 -35.18
C GLN A 218 -5.53 -21.56 -36.10
N CYS A 219 -4.57 -20.65 -36.27
CA CYS A 219 -3.34 -20.91 -37.02
C CYS A 219 -2.42 -21.93 -36.31
N MET A 220 -2.38 -21.92 -34.98
CA MET A 220 -1.57 -22.86 -34.19
C MET A 220 -2.12 -24.29 -34.25
N GLY A 221 -3.45 -24.47 -34.31
CA GLY A 221 -4.07 -25.78 -34.28
C GLY A 221 -3.66 -26.58 -33.04
N SER A 222 -2.99 -27.72 -33.25
CA SER A 222 -2.47 -28.58 -32.17
C SER A 222 -1.07 -28.21 -31.68
N ALA A 223 -0.42 -27.22 -32.29
CA ALA A 223 0.93 -26.81 -31.92
C ALA A 223 0.95 -26.11 -30.55
N SER A 224 1.93 -26.47 -29.71
CA SER A 224 2.08 -25.88 -28.37
C SER A 224 2.76 -24.51 -28.35
N PHE A 225 3.46 -24.15 -29.43
CA PHE A 225 4.23 -22.92 -29.55
C PHE A 225 4.16 -22.37 -30.98
N ALA A 226 4.13 -21.05 -31.11
CA ALA A 226 4.30 -20.35 -32.39
C ALA A 226 5.29 -19.18 -32.23
N ARG A 227 6.11 -18.94 -33.26
CA ARG A 227 7.09 -17.86 -33.32
C ARG A 227 6.70 -16.87 -34.41
N PHE A 228 6.89 -15.59 -34.12
CA PHE A 228 6.64 -14.45 -35.00
C PHE A 228 7.90 -13.59 -35.07
N ALA A 229 7.93 -12.61 -35.98
CA ALA A 229 9.07 -11.70 -36.12
C ALA A 229 9.37 -10.91 -34.84
N THR A 230 8.36 -10.60 -34.03
CA THR A 230 8.46 -9.73 -32.84
C THR A 230 8.35 -10.48 -31.52
N GLY A 231 8.21 -11.81 -31.54
CA GLY A 231 8.04 -12.58 -30.31
C GLY A 231 7.51 -13.99 -30.53
N ALA A 232 6.99 -14.60 -29.46
CA ALA A 232 6.45 -15.96 -29.50
C ALA A 232 5.27 -16.09 -28.53
N VAL A 233 4.42 -17.08 -28.80
CA VAL A 233 3.30 -17.46 -27.93
C VAL A 233 3.35 -18.95 -27.63
N SER A 234 2.82 -19.33 -26.47
CA SER A 234 2.60 -20.73 -26.12
C SER A 234 1.14 -20.95 -25.75
N TRP A 235 0.53 -22.00 -26.30
CA TRP A 235 -0.83 -22.41 -25.99
C TRP A 235 -0.81 -23.91 -25.75
N LYS A 236 -0.86 -24.30 -24.47
CA LYS A 236 -0.71 -25.70 -24.04
C LYS A 236 -1.94 -26.13 -23.26
N ARG A 237 -2.37 -27.36 -23.48
CA ARG A 237 -3.38 -27.98 -22.61
C ARG A 237 -2.79 -28.16 -21.20
N SER A 238 -3.45 -27.58 -20.19
CA SER A 238 -3.13 -27.85 -18.79
C SER A 238 -3.46 -29.29 -18.42
N LYS A 239 -2.76 -29.84 -17.42
CA LYS A 239 -3.14 -31.15 -16.84
C LYS A 239 -4.58 -31.11 -16.34
N ASP A 240 -5.28 -32.24 -16.44
CA ASP A 240 -6.60 -32.40 -15.85
C ASP A 240 -6.53 -32.17 -14.34
N ARG A 241 -7.51 -31.46 -13.80
CA ARG A 241 -7.59 -31.14 -12.38
C ARG A 241 -8.89 -31.67 -11.82
N GLN A 242 -8.81 -32.26 -10.63
CA GLN A 242 -9.98 -32.56 -9.83
C GLN A 242 -10.45 -31.27 -9.15
N VAL A 243 -11.73 -30.95 -9.30
CA VAL A 243 -12.37 -29.79 -8.65
C VAL A 243 -13.34 -30.32 -7.61
N PHE A 244 -13.32 -29.72 -6.42
CA PHE A 244 -14.27 -30.06 -5.38
C PHE A 244 -15.67 -29.65 -5.81
N ASN A 245 -16.60 -30.60 -5.88
CA ASN A 245 -17.98 -30.32 -6.24
C ASN A 245 -18.76 -29.83 -5.02
N THR A 246 -18.68 -28.53 -4.77
CA THR A 246 -19.31 -27.86 -3.62
C THR A 246 -20.81 -28.11 -3.55
N ALA A 247 -21.53 -28.02 -4.67
CA ALA A 247 -22.99 -28.22 -4.70
C ALA A 247 -23.38 -29.67 -4.35
N LEU A 248 -22.65 -30.66 -4.88
CA LEU A 248 -22.88 -32.06 -4.54
C LEU A 248 -22.55 -32.35 -3.07
N PHE A 249 -21.46 -31.78 -2.57
CA PHE A 249 -21.04 -31.94 -1.18
C PHE A 249 -22.05 -31.31 -0.21
N GLN A 250 -22.51 -30.08 -0.49
CA GLN A 250 -23.57 -29.43 0.27
C GLN A 250 -24.85 -30.27 0.34
N ARG A 251 -25.25 -30.88 -0.79
CA ARG A 251 -26.43 -31.74 -0.82
C ARG A 251 -26.24 -33.05 -0.05
N LYS A 252 -25.05 -33.65 -0.09
CA LYS A 252 -24.77 -34.96 0.54
C LYS A 252 -24.34 -34.88 2.00
N GLN A 253 -23.75 -33.76 2.42
CA GLN A 253 -23.12 -33.58 3.73
C GLN A 253 -23.48 -32.19 4.33
N PRO A 254 -24.77 -31.87 4.52
CA PRO A 254 -25.20 -30.54 4.97
C PRO A 254 -24.69 -30.20 6.37
N GLU A 255 -24.64 -31.16 7.29
CA GLU A 255 -24.16 -30.96 8.66
C GLU A 255 -22.67 -30.61 8.71
N LEU A 256 -21.85 -31.26 7.88
CA LEU A 256 -20.43 -30.92 7.76
C LEU A 256 -20.27 -29.52 7.19
N VAL A 257 -21.01 -29.14 6.14
CA VAL A 257 -20.93 -27.78 5.61
C VAL A 257 -21.23 -26.76 6.68
N LYS A 258 -22.30 -26.95 7.45
CA LYS A 258 -22.69 -26.05 8.53
C LYS A 258 -21.60 -25.87 9.59
N ALA A 259 -20.86 -26.93 9.93
CA ALA A 259 -19.75 -26.88 10.88
C ALA A 259 -18.54 -26.05 10.39
N TYR A 260 -18.40 -25.83 9.08
CA TYR A 260 -17.29 -25.06 8.48
C TYR A 260 -17.74 -23.74 7.83
N LEU A 261 -18.99 -23.30 8.04
CA LEU A 261 -19.42 -21.99 7.58
C LEU A 261 -18.88 -20.89 8.50
N GLU A 262 -18.07 -20.01 7.92
CA GLU A 262 -17.64 -18.77 8.54
C GLU A 262 -18.42 -17.61 7.93
N THR A 263 -18.99 -16.75 8.77
CA THR A 263 -19.63 -15.52 8.29
C THR A 263 -18.55 -14.47 8.09
N LYS A 264 -18.34 -14.06 6.84
CA LYS A 264 -17.49 -12.92 6.51
C LYS A 264 -18.34 -11.67 6.32
N PRO A 265 -17.90 -10.49 6.80
CA PRO A 265 -18.59 -9.24 6.53
C PRO A 265 -18.74 -9.02 5.02
N GLY A 266 -19.93 -8.60 4.59
CA GLY A 266 -20.17 -8.18 3.21
C GLY A 266 -19.48 -6.85 2.89
N SER A 267 -19.36 -6.54 1.61
CA SER A 267 -18.89 -5.24 1.11
C SER A 267 -19.92 -4.61 0.19
N ARG A 268 -20.01 -3.27 0.19
CA ARG A 268 -20.80 -2.54 -0.82
C ARG A 268 -20.13 -2.73 -2.18
N ARG A 269 -20.93 -3.12 -3.17
CA ARG A 269 -20.48 -3.34 -4.55
C ARG A 269 -20.91 -2.17 -5.41
N PHE A 270 -19.99 -1.70 -6.24
CA PHE A 270 -20.29 -0.70 -7.25
C PHE A 270 -20.70 -1.40 -8.54
N VAL A 271 -21.97 -1.31 -8.91
CA VAL A 271 -22.54 -1.92 -10.13
C VAL A 271 -23.12 -0.80 -10.98
N VAL A 272 -22.72 -0.76 -12.24
CA VAL A 272 -23.31 0.16 -13.23
C VAL A 272 -24.40 -0.61 -13.95
N HIS A 273 -25.60 -0.07 -13.93
CA HIS A 273 -26.70 -0.52 -14.77
C HIS A 273 -26.71 0.34 -16.03
N GLU A 274 -26.74 -0.29 -17.19
CA GLU A 274 -26.92 0.44 -18.45
C GLU A 274 -28.33 1.04 -18.44
N GLY A 275 -28.44 2.33 -18.75
CA GLY A 275 -29.73 2.96 -19.01
C GLY A 275 -30.38 2.26 -20.19
N GLY A 276 -31.63 1.80 -20.01
CA GLY A 276 -32.43 1.17 -21.06
C GLY A 276 -32.71 2.09 -22.24
#